data_AF-A0A8T4Z944-F1
#
_entry.id   AF-A0A8T4Z944-F1
#
_cell.length_a   1.000
_cell.length_b   1.000
_cell.length_c   1.000
_cell.angle_alpha   90.00
_cell.angle_beta   90.00
_cell.angle_gamma   90.00
#
_symmetry.space_group_name_H-M   'P 1'
#
loop_
_entity.id
_entity.type
_entity.pdbx_description
1 polymer ?
#
loop_
_entity_poly.entity_id
_entity_poly.type
_entity_poly.pdbx_seq_one_letter_code
_entity_poly.pdbx_strand_id
1 'polypeptide(L)'
;MRRDYSDSELRALILDWLETHGTWGARYFPLDTLVNKLSHVVKNYGERIGKFVDELQKDGYILPHKGGDTMSLNPARSREIAEYIRRVMKL
;
A
#
# COMPACT_ATOMS: atom_id res chain seq x y z
N MET A 1 19.68 0.46 -2.14
CA MET A 1 19.87 -0.80 -1.41
C MET A 1 18.50 -1.34 -1.04
N ARG A 2 18.20 -2.63 -1.29
CA ARG A 2 16.93 -3.23 -0.86
C ARG A 2 16.95 -3.50 0.65
N ARG A 3 15.86 -3.20 1.34
CA ARG A 3 15.66 -3.41 2.78
C ARG A 3 14.74 -4.60 3.02
N ASP A 4 15.00 -5.36 4.08
CA ASP A 4 14.07 -6.35 4.58
C ASP A 4 13.06 -5.67 5.50
N TYR A 5 11.79 -5.74 5.14
CA TYR A 5 10.69 -5.12 5.87
C TYR A 5 9.92 -6.20 6.62
N SER A 6 9.58 -5.90 7.87
CA SER A 6 8.57 -6.70 8.58
C SER A 6 7.22 -6.58 7.88
N ASP A 7 6.30 -7.49 8.19
CA ASP A 7 4.98 -7.48 7.57
C ASP A 7 4.20 -6.20 7.85
N SER A 8 4.32 -5.63 9.06
CA SER A 8 3.70 -4.35 9.40
C SER A 8 4.37 -3.20 8.66
N GLU A 9 5.70 -3.18 8.57
CA GLU A 9 6.41 -2.13 7.84
C GLU A 9 6.10 -2.17 6.35
N LEU A 10 5.95 -3.35 5.75
CA LEU A 10 5.59 -3.48 4.33
C LEU A 10 4.16 -3.00 4.06
N ARG A 11 3.20 -3.35 4.94
CA ARG A 11 1.84 -2.80 4.90
C ARG A 11 1.87 -1.27 5.00
N ALA A 12 2.63 -0.71 5.93
CA ALA A 12 2.76 0.73 6.12
C ALA A 12 3.39 1.41 4.91
N LEU A 13 4.42 0.80 4.32
CA LEU A 13 5.09 1.29 3.11
C LEU A 13 4.13 1.36 1.90
N ILE A 14 3.26 0.36 1.72
CA ILE A 14 2.24 0.37 0.67
C ILE A 14 1.29 1.55 0.86
N LEU A 15 0.77 1.75 2.07
CA LEU A 15 -0.17 2.82 2.39
C LEU A 15 0.49 4.21 2.24
N ASP A 16 1.70 4.38 2.77
CA ASP A 16 2.51 5.60 2.66
C ASP A 16 2.82 5.95 1.19
N TRP A 17 3.15 4.96 0.37
CA TRP A 17 3.35 5.18 -1.06
C TRP A 17 2.09 5.71 -1.74
N LEU A 18 0.92 5.12 -1.47
CA LEU A 18 -0.33 5.58 -2.06
C LEU A 18 -0.75 6.96 -1.53
N GLU A 19 -0.50 7.24 -0.24
CA GLU A 19 -0.78 8.53 0.39
C GLU A 19 0.07 9.64 -0.22
N THR A 20 1.39 9.44 -0.30
CA THR A 20 2.34 10.40 -0.89
C THR A 20 2.07 10.69 -2.36
N HIS A 21 1.51 9.72 -3.08
CA HIS A 21 1.10 9.90 -4.48
C HIS A 21 -0.32 10.48 -4.61
N GLY A 22 -1.03 10.74 -3.51
CA GLY A 22 -2.36 11.34 -3.47
C GLY A 22 -3.46 10.45 -4.02
N THR A 23 -3.26 9.13 -3.97
CA THR A 23 -4.19 8.13 -4.54
C THR A 23 -5.34 7.87 -3.57
N TRP A 24 -6.35 8.74 -3.60
CA TRP A 24 -7.53 8.66 -2.74
C TRP A 24 -8.82 8.59 -3.56
N GLY A 25 -9.73 7.69 -3.18
CA GLY A 25 -11.09 7.62 -3.74
C GLY A 25 -11.11 7.53 -5.27
N ALA A 26 -11.40 8.64 -5.95
CA ALA A 26 -11.54 8.71 -7.40
C ALA A 26 -10.21 8.74 -8.18
N ARG A 27 -9.08 8.93 -7.50
CA ARG A 27 -7.75 8.84 -8.13
C ARG A 27 -7.19 7.44 -7.95
N TYR A 28 -6.94 6.76 -9.06
CA TYR A 28 -6.52 5.36 -9.06
C TYR A 28 -5.04 5.20 -9.40
N PHE A 29 -4.43 4.15 -8.86
CA PHE A 29 -3.05 3.77 -9.14
C PHE A 29 -2.97 2.31 -9.62
N PRO A 30 -2.19 2.00 -10.66
CA PRO A 30 -2.04 0.62 -11.15
C PRO A 30 -1.32 -0.29 -10.15
N LEU A 31 -1.85 -1.48 -9.91
CA LEU A 31 -1.28 -2.46 -8.97
C LEU A 31 0.10 -2.95 -9.42
N ASP A 32 0.22 -3.30 -10.69
CA ASP A 32 1.47 -3.74 -11.32
C ASP A 32 2.60 -2.73 -11.14
N THR A 33 2.28 -1.44 -11.26
CA THR A 33 3.20 -0.33 -11.11
C THR A 33 3.65 -0.20 -9.65
N LEU A 34 2.74 -0.38 -8.68
CA LEU A 34 3.10 -0.37 -7.27
C LEU A 34 4.08 -1.51 -6.96
N VAL A 35 3.73 -2.73 -7.38
CA VAL A 35 4.56 -3.93 -7.17
C VAL A 35 5.94 -3.72 -7.79
N ASN A 36 6.01 -3.22 -9.02
CA ASN A 36 7.27 -2.93 -9.69
C ASN A 36 8.10 -1.88 -8.94
N LYS A 37 7.50 -0.76 -8.52
CA LYS A 37 8.23 0.31 -7.79
C LYS A 37 8.78 -0.20 -6.46
N LEU A 38 7.96 -0.89 -5.67
CA LEU A 38 8.35 -1.39 -4.36
C LEU A 38 9.37 -2.55 -4.46
N SER A 39 9.39 -3.30 -5.57
CA SER A 39 10.40 -4.35 -5.84
C SER A 39 11.86 -3.85 -5.85
N HIS A 40 12.06 -2.56 -6.13
CA HIS A 40 13.39 -1.96 -6.14
C HIS A 40 13.91 -1.65 -4.74
N VAL A 41 13.04 -1.56 -3.73
CA VAL A 41 13.39 -1.15 -2.36
C VAL A 41 13.14 -2.24 -1.32
N VAL A 42 12.23 -3.19 -1.57
CA VAL A 42 11.92 -4.31 -0.69
C VAL A 42 12.76 -5.53 -1.07
N LYS A 43 13.32 -6.28 -0.11
CA LYS A 43 13.90 -7.62 -0.33
C LYS A 43 12.80 -8.67 -0.33
N ASN A 44 12.96 -9.76 -1.08
CA ASN A 44 11.99 -10.86 -1.15
C ASN A 44 10.57 -10.38 -1.52
N TYR A 45 10.51 -9.48 -2.49
CA TYR A 45 9.37 -8.61 -2.83
C TYR A 45 8.28 -9.24 -3.69
N GLY A 46 8.45 -10.49 -4.16
CA GLY A 46 7.56 -11.14 -5.14
C GLY A 46 6.09 -11.23 -4.71
N GLU A 47 5.62 -12.41 -4.33
CA GLU A 47 4.21 -12.60 -3.93
C GLU A 47 3.81 -11.79 -2.69
N ARG A 48 4.78 -11.34 -1.87
CA ARG A 48 4.52 -10.61 -0.62
C ARG A 48 3.82 -9.27 -0.83
N ILE A 49 4.23 -8.46 -1.81
CA ILE A 49 3.61 -7.14 -2.01
C ILE A 49 2.14 -7.32 -2.44
N GLY A 50 1.89 -8.19 -3.43
CA GLY A 50 0.53 -8.50 -3.88
C GLY A 50 -0.33 -9.03 -2.73
N LYS A 51 0.18 -9.99 -1.95
CA LYS A 51 -0.52 -10.53 -0.77
C LYS A 51 -0.94 -9.42 0.21
N PHE A 52 -0.04 -8.48 0.54
CA PHE A 52 -0.39 -7.41 1.48
C PHE A 52 -1.35 -6.39 0.88
N VAL A 53 -1.30 -6.14 -0.44
CA VAL A 53 -2.34 -5.34 -1.09
C VAL A 53 -3.71 -6.02 -0.94
N ASP A 54 -3.81 -7.33 -1.20
CA ASP A 54 -5.06 -8.07 -1.07
C ASP A 54 -5.59 -8.07 0.38
N GLU A 55 -4.69 -8.22 1.36
CA GLU A 55 -5.05 -8.11 2.78
C GLU A 55 -5.53 -6.69 3.14
N LEU A 56 -4.84 -5.65 2.67
CA LEU A 56 -5.27 -4.26 2.90
C LEU A 56 -6.60 -3.92 2.21
N GLN A 57 -6.92 -4.58 1.10
CA GLN A 57 -8.23 -4.50 0.46
C GLN A 57 -9.31 -5.16 1.32
N LYS A 58 -9.06 -6.38 1.82
CA LYS A 58 -9.97 -7.10 2.73
C LYS A 58 -10.19 -6.34 4.02
N ASP A 59 -9.14 -5.73 4.56
CA ASP A 59 -9.19 -4.89 5.76
C ASP A 59 -9.91 -3.55 5.49
N GLY A 60 -10.22 -3.21 4.24
CA GLY A 60 -10.94 -1.99 3.85
C GLY A 60 -10.09 -0.72 3.82
N TYR A 61 -8.77 -0.82 3.88
CA TYR A 61 -7.85 0.32 3.73
C TYR A 61 -7.66 0.73 2.27
N ILE A 62 -7.70 -0.26 1.36
CA ILE A 62 -7.57 -0.06 -0.09
C ILE A 62 -8.89 -0.42 -0.76
N LEU A 63 -9.31 0.40 -1.72
CA LEU A 63 -10.45 0.14 -2.59
C LEU A 63 -9.94 -0.34 -3.95
N PRO A 64 -10.29 -1.56 -4.40
CA PRO A 64 -9.98 -2.01 -5.74
C PRO A 64 -10.92 -1.34 -6.77
N HIS A 65 -10.37 -1.06 -7.95
CA HIS A 65 -11.07 -0.46 -9.09
C HIS A 65 -10.72 -1.23 -10.35
N LYS A 66 -11.60 -1.15 -11.37
CA LYS A 66 -11.38 -1.77 -12.68
C LYS A 66 -11.00 -3.26 -12.58
N GLY A 67 -11.78 -4.03 -11.82
CA GLY A 67 -11.53 -5.47 -11.67
C GLY A 67 -10.31 -5.84 -10.81
N GLY A 68 -9.69 -4.88 -10.12
CA GLY A 68 -8.53 -5.11 -9.26
C GLY A 68 -7.20 -4.63 -9.86
N ASP A 69 -7.19 -4.24 -11.14
CA ASP A 69 -6.00 -3.74 -11.82
C ASP A 69 -5.50 -2.39 -11.28
N THR A 70 -6.42 -1.63 -10.69
CA THR A 70 -6.13 -0.32 -10.12
C THR A 70 -6.71 -0.21 -8.72
N MET A 71 -6.18 0.69 -7.92
CA MET A 71 -6.56 0.83 -6.52
C MET A 71 -6.47 2.26 -6.02
N SER A 72 -7.17 2.56 -4.93
CA SER A 72 -7.03 3.81 -4.19
C SER A 72 -7.07 3.57 -2.68
N LEU A 73 -6.54 4.49 -1.90
CA LEU A 73 -6.82 4.52 -0.47
C LEU A 73 -8.30 4.81 -0.22
N ASN A 74 -8.84 4.22 0.83
CA ASN A 74 -10.21 4.46 1.29
C ASN A 74 -10.29 5.79 2.05
N PRO A 75 -10.95 6.84 1.50
CA PRO A 75 -11.02 8.15 2.16
C PRO A 75 -11.73 8.10 3.52
N ALA A 76 -12.69 7.17 3.69
CA ALA A 76 -13.43 6.99 4.94
C ALA A 76 -12.54 6.52 6.10
N ARG A 77 -11.35 5.96 5.80
CA ARG A 77 -10.38 5.48 6.78
C ARG A 77 -9.08 6.30 6.79
N SER A 78 -9.10 7.50 6.21
CA SER A 78 -7.92 8.38 6.11
C SER A 78 -7.19 8.58 7.44
N ARG A 79 -7.93 8.82 8.54
CA ARG A 79 -7.35 8.95 9.89
C ARG A 79 -6.63 7.67 10.33
N GLU A 80 -7.28 6.52 10.20
CA GLU A 80 -6.72 5.23 10.62
C GLU A 80 -5.47 4.86 9.80
N ILE A 81 -5.49 5.16 8.49
CA ILE A 81 -4.35 4.95 7.59
C ILE A 81 -3.17 5.79 8.04
N ALA A 82 -3.38 7.10 8.25
CA ALA A 82 -2.32 8.01 8.68
C ALA A 82 -1.75 7.61 10.05
N GLU A 83 -2.59 7.22 11.00
CA GLU A 83 -2.16 6.73 12.32
C GLU A 83 -1.36 5.43 12.22
N TYR A 84 -1.79 4.50 11.37
CA TYR A 84 -1.06 3.25 11.12
C TYR A 84 0.34 3.52 10.56
N ILE A 85 0.45 4.37 9.54
CA ILE A 85 1.72 4.76 8.92
C ILE A 85 2.64 5.37 9.97
N ARG A 86 2.19 6.39 10.70
CA ARG A 86 2.99 7.05 11.74
C ARG A 86 3.50 6.08 12.80
N ARG A 87 2.60 5.24 13.33
CA ARG A 87 2.94 4.27 14.39
C ARG A 87 3.98 3.26 13.93
N VAL A 88 3.87 2.74 12.71
CA VAL A 88 4.76 1.69 12.22
C VAL A 88 6.08 2.27 11.73
N MET A 89 6.04 3.38 11.00
CA MET A 89 7.23 4.02 10.42
C MET A 89 8.00 4.87 11.44
N LYS A 90 7.44 5.07 12.65
CA LYS A 90 7.99 5.92 13.72
C LYS A 90 8.19 7.38 13.28
N LEU A 91 7.20 7.91 12.56
CA LEU A 91 7.11 9.30 12.10
C LEU A 91 6.39 10.19 13.11
#